data_AF-A0A9N9LLC2-F1
#
_entry.id   AF-A0A9N9LLC2-F1
#
_cell.length_a   1.000
_cell.length_b   1.000
_cell.length_c   1.000
_cell.angle_alpha   90.00
_cell.angle_beta   90.00
_cell.angle_gamma   90.00
#
_symmetry.space_group_name_H-M   'P 1'
#
loop_
_entity.id
_entity.type
_entity.pdbx_description
1 polymer ?
#
loop_
_entity_poly.entity_id
_entity_poly.type
_entity_poly.pdbx_seq_one_letter_code
_entity_poly.pdbx_strand_id
1 'polypeptide(L)'
;MEGGFKEAQDSSILLQEDDPEIVKLMLEYLYTKEYHAGPSKQFQTHVKAYVLGDKYNILELKTYAAEKHVELIPQIGNDSITNFTESFRLLYASTVESDRLLKDMIITTTASNLKAFALHICNTCF
;
A
#
# COMPACT_ATOMS: atom_id res chain seq x y z
N MET A 1 24.27 -11.83 32.87
CA MET A 1 24.33 -11.62 31.40
C MET A 1 23.08 -10.86 31.04
N GLU A 2 23.18 -9.52 30.99
CA GLU A 2 22.06 -8.65 30.64
C GLU A 2 21.89 -8.64 29.12
N GLY A 3 20.67 -8.94 28.66
CA GLY A 3 20.32 -8.87 27.26
C GLY A 3 20.39 -7.42 26.80
N GLY A 4 21.44 -7.08 26.06
CA GLY A 4 21.71 -5.76 25.51
C GLY A 4 20.75 -5.39 24.38
N PHE A 5 19.47 -5.21 24.69
CA PHE A 5 18.52 -4.57 23.80
C PHE A 5 18.74 -3.05 23.91
N LYS A 6 19.22 -2.43 22.82
CA LYS A 6 19.49 -0.98 22.74
C LYS A 6 18.25 -0.10 22.97
N GLU A 7 17.07 -0.68 22.84
CA GLU A 7 15.75 -0.05 23.04
C GLU A 7 15.50 0.39 24.50
N ALA A 8 16.15 -0.26 25.47
CA ALA A 8 16.02 0.10 26.88
C ALA A 8 16.92 1.29 27.30
N GLN A 9 17.89 1.68 26.45
CA GLN A 9 18.91 2.68 26.79
C GLN A 9 18.74 3.99 26.03
N ASP A 10 18.24 3.91 24.80
CA ASP A 10 17.99 5.04 23.92
C ASP A 10 16.52 4.92 23.54
N SER A 11 15.64 5.76 24.08
CA SER A 11 14.17 5.70 23.87
C SER A 11 13.76 6.03 22.42
N SER A 12 14.61 5.70 21.43
CA SER A 12 14.50 6.06 20.04
C SER A 12 14.75 4.84 19.15
N ILE A 13 13.85 4.61 18.20
CA ILE A 13 14.02 3.65 17.10
C ILE A 13 14.38 4.43 15.84
N LEU A 14 15.57 4.17 15.27
CA LEU A 14 16.00 4.77 14.01
C LEU A 14 15.27 4.09 12.84
N LEU A 15 14.19 4.71 12.36
CA LEU A 15 13.49 4.33 11.15
C LEU A 15 14.26 4.92 9.95
N GLN A 16 15.29 4.20 9.50
CA GLN A 16 16.11 4.59 8.36
C GLN A 16 15.29 4.62 7.06
N GLU A 17 15.24 5.80 6.45
CA GLU A 17 14.92 6.08 5.03
C GLU A 17 13.46 5.88 4.58
N ASP A 18 12.54 5.52 5.47
CA ASP A 18 11.13 5.40 5.12
C ASP A 18 10.40 6.76 5.12
N ASP A 19 9.38 6.88 4.26
CA ASP A 19 8.56 8.08 4.13
C ASP A 19 7.85 8.39 5.47
N PRO A 20 8.12 9.55 6.11
CA PRO A 20 7.61 9.86 7.45
C PRO A 20 6.08 9.90 7.50
N GLU A 21 5.42 10.21 6.38
CA GLU A 21 3.96 10.18 6.30
C GLU A 21 3.43 8.75 6.41
N ILE A 22 4.10 7.78 5.79
CA ILE A 22 3.67 6.37 5.80
C ILE A 22 3.99 5.72 7.16
N VAL A 23 5.12 6.06 7.76
CA VAL A 23 5.45 5.67 9.13
C VAL A 23 4.39 6.15 10.10
N LYS A 24 3.92 7.40 9.95
CA LYS A 24 2.84 7.93 10.77
C LYS A 24 1.55 7.12 10.62
N LEU A 25 1.19 6.72 9.40
CA LEU A 25 0.00 5.90 9.15
C LEU A 25 0.14 4.48 9.71
N MET A 26 1.34 3.89 9.65
CA MET A 26 1.63 2.63 10.32
C MET A 26 1.45 2.75 11.83
N LEU A 27 1.96 3.82 12.44
CA LEU A 27 1.77 4.05 13.87
C LEU A 27 0.29 4.28 14.20
N GLU A 28 -0.42 5.07 13.40
CA GLU A 28 -1.87 5.27 13.56
C GLU A 28 -2.59 3.91 13.56
N TYR A 29 -2.32 3.07 12.56
CA TYR A 29 -2.86 1.72 12.47
C TYR A 29 -2.52 0.86 13.69
N LEU A 30 -1.29 0.89 14.19
CA LEU A 30 -0.90 0.09 15.35
C LEU A 30 -1.66 0.50 16.62
N TYR A 31 -1.99 1.79 16.75
CA TYR A 31 -2.71 2.33 17.91
C TYR A 31 -4.23 2.24 17.80
N THR A 32 -4.79 2.38 16.60
CA THR A 32 -6.25 2.49 16.38
C THR A 32 -6.84 1.33 15.59
N LYS A 33 -6.01 0.48 14.98
CA LYS A 33 -6.36 -0.56 13.99
C LYS A 33 -6.89 -0.02 12.65
N GLU A 34 -6.81 1.29 12.42
CA GLU A 34 -7.27 1.94 11.19
C GLU A 34 -6.32 3.09 10.78
N TYR A 35 -6.28 3.42 9.50
CA TYR A 35 -5.59 4.63 9.04
C TYR A 35 -6.33 5.25 7.85
N HIS A 36 -6.19 6.57 7.69
CA HIS A 36 -6.88 7.31 6.66
C HIS A 36 -5.89 7.79 5.59
N ALA A 37 -6.03 7.27 4.37
CA ALA A 37 -5.26 7.75 3.23
C ALA A 37 -5.91 9.00 2.62
N GLY A 38 -5.10 10.04 2.37
CA GLY A 38 -5.58 11.27 1.75
C GLY A 38 -6.09 11.03 0.31
N PRO A 39 -7.18 11.70 -0.13
CA PRO A 39 -7.91 11.40 -1.36
C PRO A 39 -7.07 11.48 -2.65
N SER A 40 -6.00 12.27 -2.64
CA SER A 40 -5.14 12.48 -3.82
C SER A 40 -4.14 11.36 -4.07
N LYS A 41 -3.76 10.58 -3.05
CA LYS A 41 -2.70 9.56 -3.14
C LYS A 41 -3.08 8.21 -2.52
N GLN A 42 -4.38 7.93 -2.37
CA GLN A 42 -4.87 6.74 -1.64
C GLN A 42 -4.21 5.43 -2.10
N PHE A 43 -4.16 5.19 -3.42
CA PHE A 43 -3.52 3.99 -3.97
C PHE A 43 -2.04 3.87 -3.60
N GLN A 44 -1.28 4.97 -3.74
CA GLN A 44 0.15 5.00 -3.40
C GLN A 44 0.37 4.81 -1.90
N THR A 45 -0.48 5.42 -1.06
CA THR A 45 -0.43 5.28 0.40
C THR A 45 -0.63 3.83 0.82
N HIS A 46 -1.64 3.15 0.28
CA HIS A 46 -1.90 1.75 0.62
C HIS A 46 -0.76 0.83 0.14
N VAL A 47 -0.21 1.05 -1.06
CA VAL A 47 0.96 0.29 -1.53
C VAL A 47 2.19 0.52 -0.65
N LYS A 48 2.48 1.77 -0.28
CA LYS A 48 3.61 2.07 0.61
C LYS A 48 3.39 1.47 2.00
N ALA A 49 2.18 1.53 2.55
CA ALA A 49 1.84 0.91 3.83
C ALA A 49 1.96 -0.63 3.78
N TYR A 50 1.61 -1.24 2.65
CA TYR A 50 1.80 -2.67 2.40
C TYR A 50 3.29 -3.05 2.43
N VAL A 51 4.13 -2.30 1.71
CA VAL A 51 5.59 -2.50 1.69
C VAL A 51 6.18 -2.32 3.08
N LEU A 52 5.70 -1.32 3.84
CA LEU A 52 6.14 -1.08 5.21
C LEU A 52 5.72 -2.23 6.15
N GLY A 53 4.49 -2.72 6.00
CA GLY A 53 3.99 -3.89 6.73
C GLY A 53 4.82 -5.15 6.46
N ASP A 54 5.28 -5.34 5.23
CA ASP A 54 6.22 -6.42 4.90
C ASP A 54 7.60 -6.20 5.53
N LYS A 55 8.17 -4.99 5.38
CA LYS A 55 9.50 -4.61 5.90
C LYS A 55 9.62 -4.80 7.42
N TYR A 56 8.59 -4.41 8.18
CA TYR A 56 8.57 -4.53 9.65
C TYR A 56 7.83 -5.78 10.15
N ASN A 57 7.46 -6.70 9.24
CA ASN A 57 6.76 -7.95 9.54
C ASN A 57 5.45 -7.77 10.34
N ILE A 58 4.70 -6.72 10.01
CA ILE A 58 3.38 -6.41 10.56
C ILE A 58 2.33 -6.95 9.60
N LEU A 59 2.03 -8.25 9.73
CA LEU A 59 1.12 -8.96 8.82
C LEU A 59 -0.28 -8.34 8.76
N GLU A 60 -0.83 -7.89 9.88
CA GLU A 60 -2.16 -7.28 9.92
C GLU A 60 -2.23 -5.98 9.10
N LEU A 61 -1.19 -5.14 9.20
CA LEU A 61 -1.09 -3.91 8.40
C LEU A 61 -0.96 -4.23 6.91
N LYS A 62 -0.15 -5.24 6.57
CA LYS A 62 0.04 -5.71 5.21
C LYS A 62 -1.30 -6.16 4.60
N THR A 63 -2.04 -7.02 5.29
CA THR A 63 -3.36 -7.49 4.85
C THR A 63 -4.36 -6.33 4.73
N TYR A 64 -4.44 -5.47 5.74
CA TYR A 64 -5.36 -4.33 5.74
C TYR A 64 -5.10 -3.36 4.58
N ALA A 65 -3.82 -3.05 4.31
CA ALA A 65 -3.43 -2.20 3.20
C ALA A 65 -3.80 -2.81 1.83
N ALA A 66 -3.64 -4.13 1.69
CA ALA A 66 -4.03 -4.85 0.47
C ALA A 66 -5.55 -4.80 0.24
N GLU A 67 -6.34 -5.09 1.27
CA GLU A 67 -7.80 -5.06 1.21
C GLU A 67 -8.32 -3.67 0.84
N LYS A 68 -7.81 -2.63 1.51
CA LYS A 68 -8.18 -1.24 1.21
C LYS A 68 -7.80 -0.82 -0.20
N HIS A 69 -6.64 -1.24 -0.69
CA HIS A 69 -6.26 -0.96 -2.08
C HIS A 69 -7.25 -1.58 -3.08
N VAL A 70 -7.71 -2.80 -2.82
CA VAL A 70 -8.63 -3.53 -3.71
C VAL A 70 -10.06 -2.98 -3.63
N GLU A 71 -10.50 -2.52 -2.46
CA GLU A 71 -11.79 -1.83 -2.27
C GLU A 71 -11.92 -0.55 -3.12
N LEU A 72 -10.79 0.10 -3.45
CA LEU A 72 -10.77 1.30 -4.28
C LEU A 72 -10.83 1.00 -5.78
N ILE A 73 -10.52 -0.22 -6.23
CA ILE A 73 -10.45 -0.58 -7.66
C ILE A 73 -11.79 -0.35 -8.40
N PRO A 74 -12.96 -0.75 -7.87
CA PRO A 74 -14.24 -0.50 -8.52
C PRO A 74 -14.61 0.99 -8.64
N GLN A 75 -13.95 1.85 -7.87
CA GLN A 75 -14.22 3.29 -7.80
C GLN A 75 -13.30 4.11 -8.72
N ILE A 76 -12.42 3.45 -9.49
CA ILE A 76 -11.48 4.11 -10.39
C ILE A 76 -12.24 4.77 -11.53
N GLY A 77 -12.30 6.10 -11.50
CA GLY A 77 -12.67 6.94 -12.65
C GLY A 77 -11.47 7.29 -13.54
N ASN A 78 -11.74 7.94 -14.69
CA ASN A 78 -10.70 8.34 -15.66
C ASN A 78 -9.56 9.15 -15.01
N ASP A 79 -9.86 10.08 -14.09
CA ASP A 79 -8.84 10.91 -13.44
C ASP A 79 -7.93 10.14 -12.47
N SER A 80 -8.37 8.97 -11.99
CA SER A 80 -7.64 8.19 -10.98
C SER A 80 -6.82 7.03 -11.56
N ILE A 81 -6.95 6.75 -12.86
CA ILE A 81 -6.24 5.64 -13.51
C ILE A 81 -4.72 5.83 -13.50
N THR A 82 -4.24 7.06 -13.64
CA THR A 82 -2.81 7.39 -13.58
C THR A 82 -2.25 7.15 -12.18
N ASN A 83 -2.99 7.54 -11.14
CA ASN A 83 -2.59 7.33 -9.75
C ASN A 83 -2.57 5.83 -9.38
N PHE A 84 -3.55 5.07 -9.86
CA PHE A 84 -3.58 3.62 -9.74
C PHE A 84 -2.39 2.98 -10.47
N THR A 85 -2.14 3.35 -11.72
CA THR A 85 -1.02 2.80 -12.52
C THR A 85 0.33 3.09 -11.86
N GLU A 86 0.52 4.30 -11.33
CA GLU A 86 1.76 4.67 -10.64
C GLU A 86 1.93 3.90 -9.32
N SER A 87 0.84 3.65 -8.58
CA SER A 87 0.89 2.80 -7.40
C SER A 87 1.30 1.36 -7.74
N PHE A 88 0.86 0.84 -8.89
CA PHE A 88 1.23 -0.49 -9.38
C PHE A 88 2.71 -0.53 -9.76
N ARG A 89 3.20 0.51 -10.44
CA ARG A 89 4.63 0.67 -10.74
C ARG A 89 5.47 0.66 -9.47
N LEU A 90 5.05 1.38 -8.44
CA LEU A 90 5.70 1.39 -7.12
C LEU A 90 5.66 0.02 -6.46
N LEU A 91 4.54 -0.70 -6.51
CA LEU A 91 4.43 -2.04 -5.94
C LEU A 91 5.43 -3.01 -6.58
N TYR A 92 5.56 -3.00 -7.91
CA TYR A 92 6.50 -3.85 -8.62
C TYR A 92 7.96 -3.44 -8.41
N ALA A 93 8.23 -2.14 -8.21
CA ALA A 93 9.58 -1.65 -7.94
C ALA A 93 10.06 -1.97 -6.51
N SER A 94 9.13 -2.03 -5.54
CA SER A 94 9.46 -2.12 -4.11
C SER A 94 9.31 -3.51 -3.50
N THR A 95 8.75 -4.49 -4.23
CA THR A 95 8.54 -5.87 -3.72
C THR A 95 9.34 -6.90 -4.52
N VAL A 96 10.00 -7.83 -3.82
CA VAL A 96 10.62 -9.01 -4.45
C VAL A 96 9.54 -9.90 -5.09
N GLU A 97 9.89 -10.64 -6.15
CA GLU A 97 8.96 -11.48 -6.95
C GLU A 97 8.10 -12.48 -6.15
N SER A 98 8.53 -12.83 -4.94
CA SER A 98 7.82 -13.75 -4.04
C SER A 98 6.56 -13.16 -3.41
N ASP A 99 6.43 -11.83 -3.33
CA ASP A 99 5.25 -11.20 -2.74
C ASP A 99 4.13 -11.05 -3.79
N ARG A 100 3.44 -12.17 -4.01
CA ARG A 100 2.39 -12.30 -5.04
C ARG A 100 1.01 -11.91 -4.54
N LEU A 101 0.79 -11.82 -3.22
CA LEU A 101 -0.56 -11.65 -2.65
C LEU A 101 -1.26 -10.39 -3.18
N LEU A 102 -0.63 -9.22 -3.08
CA LEU A 102 -1.24 -7.98 -3.58
C LEU A 102 -1.26 -7.94 -5.11
N LYS A 103 -0.26 -8.52 -5.79
CA LYS A 103 -0.19 -8.59 -7.25
C LYS A 103 -1.32 -9.44 -7.84
N ASP A 104 -1.51 -10.65 -7.32
CA ASP A 104 -2.58 -11.56 -7.74
C ASP A 104 -3.96 -11.01 -7.41
N MET A 105 -4.11 -10.38 -6.24
CA MET A 105 -5.39 -9.77 -5.85
C MET A 105 -5.78 -8.62 -6.78
N ILE A 106 -4.83 -7.73 -7.11
CA ILE A 106 -5.08 -6.64 -8.06
C ILE A 106 -5.34 -7.20 -9.47
N ILE A 107 -4.52 -8.15 -9.97
CA ILE A 107 -4.73 -8.74 -11.30
C ILE A 107 -6.12 -9.39 -11.39
N THR A 108 -6.52 -10.15 -10.37
CA THR A 108 -7.83 -10.82 -10.32
C THR A 108 -8.97 -9.82 -10.28
N THR A 109 -8.85 -8.77 -9.45
CA THR A 109 -9.90 -7.73 -9.37
C THR A 109 -9.96 -6.90 -10.65
N THR A 110 -8.84 -6.50 -11.23
CA THR A 110 -8.79 -5.77 -12.50
C THR A 110 -9.34 -6.61 -13.65
N ALA A 111 -9.01 -7.91 -13.72
CA ALA A 111 -9.56 -8.82 -14.71
C ALA A 111 -11.08 -8.99 -14.57
N SER A 112 -11.59 -9.05 -13.33
CA SER A 112 -13.03 -9.12 -13.06
C SER A 112 -13.76 -7.82 -13.44
N ASN A 113 -13.06 -6.69 -13.34
CA ASN A 113 -13.56 -5.36 -13.70
C ASN A 113 -13.11 -4.91 -15.11
N LEU A 114 -12.65 -5.83 -15.96
CA LEU A 114 -12.08 -5.53 -17.27
C LEU A 114 -13.07 -4.77 -18.17
N LYS A 115 -14.39 -5.01 -18.03
CA LYS A 115 -15.40 -4.25 -18.78
C LYS A 115 -15.44 -2.78 -18.39
N ALA A 116 -15.30 -2.46 -17.11
CA ALA A 116 -15.23 -1.08 -16.63
C ALA A 116 -13.92 -0.44 -17.09
N PHE A 117 -12.79 -1.14 -16.91
CA PHE A 117 -11.47 -0.68 -17.33
C PHE A 117 -11.36 -0.45 -18.85
N ALA A 118 -11.86 -1.39 -19.67
CA ALA A 118 -11.80 -1.29 -21.12
C ALA A 118 -12.65 -0.13 -21.67
N LEU A 119 -13.80 0.16 -21.04
CA LEU A 119 -14.64 1.29 -21.43
C LEU A 119 -13.97 2.64 -21.10
N HIS A 120 -13.23 2.70 -20.00
CA HIS A 120 -12.53 3.90 -19.55
C HIS A 120 -11.26 4.20 -20.36
N ILE A 121 -10.45 3.17 -20.67
CA ILE A 121 -9.24 3.30 -21.52
C ILE A 121 -9.62 3.70 -22.95
N CYS A 122 -10.72 3.16 -23.49
CA CYS A 122 -11.19 3.52 -24.84
C CYS A 122 -11.64 4.99 -24.93
N ASN A 123 -12.22 5.55 -23.86
CA ASN A 123 -12.66 6.95 -23.80
C ASN A 123 -11.56 7.98 -23.49
N THR A 124 -10.34 7.54 -23.16
CA THR A 124 -9.18 8.43 -22.93
C THR A 124 -8.22 8.48 -24.13
N CYS A 125 -8.51 7.77 -25.22
CA CYS A 125 -7.72 7.74 -26.45
C CYS A 125 -8.19 8.73 -27.55
N PHE A 126 -8.98 9.77 -27.22
CA PHE A 126 -9.38 10.81 -28.17
C PHE A 126 -9.01 12.21 -27.67
#